data_AF-J3BPX3-F1
#
_entry.id   AF-J3BPX3-F1
#
_cell.length_a   1.000
_cell.length_b   1.000
_cell.length_c   1.000
_cell.angle_alpha   90.00
_cell.angle_beta   90.00
_cell.angle_gamma   90.00
#
_symmetry.space_group_name_H-M   'P 1'
#
loop_
_entity.id
_entity.type
_entity.pdbx_description
1 polymer ?
#
loop_
_entity_poly.entity_id
_entity_poly.type
_entity_poly.pdbx_seq_one_letter_code
_entity_poly.pdbx_strand_id
1 'polypeptide(L)'
;MYTPANVAALCLNGKAAVSFGNGWETCSIAAQQCFVILSAGEDVGDFDHVIFDDVYHDASLKNRHAQVGAEVRSCHTIECAPFRSRIKSNHRMLLAATAAGHYLWSMTQALQNVARTGAPFAFDNSYARLPQQFFTRQSPSQAAEPWLIKLNEPLAEELGLDVEALKRDGAAIFSGNLVPEGADPLAMAYAGHQFGAFVPLLGDGRAILLGEVIDRNGQRRDIQLKGAGQTAYSRRGDGRAALGPVLREYIVSEAMYALGVPATRALAAVSTGQPVYRESILPGAVFTRVAASHIRVGTFQFFTARGDTDGVRALADYVIDRHYPELKDRDNPYLALYEAVCERQAALIARWLHIGFIHGVMNTDNMAISGETIDFGPCAFMDAYDPRTVFSSIDQGGRYAYANQPGIGQWNLARLGETLLPLFDADAERAVELANVVIQQYGERFQIHWLRGMREKIGLTTVEDGDLDLIQSLLATMQTQQADFTLAFRRLSDAGGSGDGEALFLSTFREPDGVREWLGRWRDRLTRDEGRTEDGRRTAMRAVNPAFIPRNHRIEQAINAAVEDGDFSLFEALLAVLAKPYDDQPDFAAYMEPPKPEERVLQTFCGT
;
A
#
# COMPACT_ATOMS: atom_id res chain seq x y z
N MET A 1 -36.43 46.51 -38.62
CA MET A 1 -36.91 45.21 -38.08
C MET A 1 -35.93 44.77 -37.00
N TYR A 2 -36.42 44.17 -35.92
CA TYR A 2 -35.66 43.94 -34.69
C TYR A 2 -34.66 42.78 -34.78
N THR A 3 -33.49 42.96 -34.18
CA THR A 3 -32.77 41.95 -33.38
C THR A 3 -33.22 42.12 -31.91
N PRO A 4 -33.25 41.10 -31.02
CA PRO A 4 -32.06 40.32 -30.63
C PRO A 4 -32.28 38.85 -30.12
N ALA A 5 -31.15 38.24 -29.74
CA ALA A 5 -30.88 37.18 -28.74
C ALA A 5 -32.01 36.35 -28.05
N ASN A 6 -31.77 35.02 -28.02
CA ASN A 6 -31.98 34.17 -26.84
C ASN A 6 -30.57 33.70 -26.41
N VAL A 7 -29.96 34.14 -25.31
CA VAL A 7 -30.30 33.93 -23.89
C VAL A 7 -30.21 32.46 -23.48
N ALA A 8 -29.07 32.10 -22.87
CA ALA A 8 -28.94 30.95 -21.99
C ALA A 8 -29.31 31.38 -20.56
N ALA A 9 -30.05 30.57 -19.82
CA ALA A 9 -30.40 30.82 -18.43
C ALA A 9 -29.70 29.79 -17.51
N LEU A 10 -28.89 30.29 -16.59
CA LEU A 10 -28.30 29.50 -15.51
C LEU A 10 -29.28 29.48 -14.33
N CYS A 11 -29.66 28.30 -13.83
CA CYS A 11 -30.49 28.18 -12.63
C CYS A 11 -29.61 28.02 -11.38
N LEU A 12 -29.58 29.05 -10.53
CA LEU A 12 -29.12 28.97 -9.14
C LEU A 12 -30.30 29.31 -8.21
N ASN A 13 -30.51 28.49 -7.19
CA ASN A 13 -31.42 28.74 -6.06
C ASN A 13 -32.87 29.18 -6.38
N GLY A 14 -33.57 28.38 -7.19
CA GLY A 14 -35.02 28.18 -7.02
C GLY A 14 -35.95 29.38 -7.26
N LYS A 15 -35.50 30.43 -7.95
CA LYS A 15 -36.35 31.56 -8.37
C LYS A 15 -36.09 31.93 -9.83
N ALA A 16 -37.08 31.67 -10.68
CA ALA A 16 -37.15 32.25 -12.02
C ALA A 16 -38.21 33.35 -12.01
N ALA A 17 -37.87 34.53 -12.53
CA ALA A 17 -38.82 35.60 -12.82
C ALA A 17 -38.75 35.92 -14.32
N VAL A 18 -39.89 35.90 -14.99
CA VAL A 18 -40.01 36.31 -16.40
C VAL A 18 -41.09 37.39 -16.48
N SER A 19 -40.72 38.53 -17.05
CA SER A 19 -41.64 39.65 -17.28
C SER A 19 -42.43 39.44 -18.56
N PHE A 20 -43.75 39.55 -18.47
CA PHE A 20 -44.61 39.85 -19.61
C PHE A 20 -45.43 41.10 -19.29
N GLY A 21 -45.64 41.95 -20.30
CA GLY A 21 -46.27 43.25 -20.11
C GLY A 21 -47.73 43.17 -19.68
N ASN A 22 -48.12 44.11 -18.83
CA ASN A 22 -49.49 44.45 -18.40
C ASN A 22 -50.16 43.50 -17.39
N GLY A 23 -49.83 43.67 -16.10
CA GLY A 23 -50.66 43.22 -14.98
C GLY A 23 -49.85 42.68 -13.79
N TRP A 24 -50.13 43.16 -12.58
CA TRP A 24 -49.64 42.55 -11.34
C TRP A 24 -50.80 41.80 -10.68
N GLU A 25 -50.69 40.48 -10.56
CA GLU A 25 -51.47 39.72 -9.57
C GLU A 25 -50.54 38.79 -8.79
N THR A 26 -50.56 38.94 -7.47
CA THR A 26 -49.85 38.08 -6.53
C THR A 26 -50.78 36.98 -6.04
N CYS A 27 -50.36 35.71 -6.15
CA CYS A 27 -50.99 34.64 -5.37
C CYS A 27 -49.91 33.72 -4.80
N SER A 28 -49.91 33.56 -3.48
CA SER A 28 -49.03 32.66 -2.74
C SER A 28 -49.83 31.48 -2.20
N ILE A 29 -49.45 30.25 -2.57
CA ILE A 29 -49.76 29.06 -1.76
C ILE A 29 -48.47 28.26 -1.60
N ALA A 30 -48.18 27.85 -0.37
CA ALA A 30 -46.96 27.16 0.01
C ALA A 30 -47.15 25.62 0.02
N ALA A 31 -45.99 24.96 -0.05
CA ALA A 31 -45.72 23.53 0.05
C ALA A 31 -46.68 22.62 0.85
N GLN A 32 -46.85 21.38 0.37
CA GLN A 32 -46.40 20.21 1.14
C GLN A 32 -46.17 18.96 0.26
N GLN A 33 -45.43 17.99 0.80
CA GLN A 33 -44.93 16.79 0.12
C GLN A 33 -46.01 15.72 -0.06
N CYS A 34 -45.88 14.89 -1.10
CA CYS A 34 -46.25 13.47 -1.04
C CYS A 34 -45.59 12.69 -2.18
N PHE A 35 -44.60 11.84 -1.86
CA PHE A 35 -44.20 10.73 -2.74
C PHE A 35 -45.24 9.61 -2.57
N VAL A 36 -45.83 9.15 -3.66
CA VAL A 36 -46.69 7.95 -3.67
C VAL A 36 -45.94 6.84 -4.40
N ILE A 37 -45.45 5.88 -3.63
CA ILE A 37 -45.12 4.54 -4.14
C ILE A 37 -46.40 3.73 -4.02
N LEU A 38 -46.89 3.17 -5.12
CA LEU A 38 -47.96 2.18 -5.12
C LEU A 38 -47.48 0.93 -5.87
N SER A 39 -47.31 -0.15 -5.11
CA SER A 39 -47.42 -1.51 -5.63
C SER A 39 -48.89 -1.96 -5.55
N ALA A 40 -49.25 -2.91 -6.42
CA ALA A 40 -50.21 -3.97 -6.12
C ALA A 40 -49.37 -5.27 -6.11
N GLY A 41 -49.50 -6.20 -5.15
CA GLY A 41 -50.72 -6.92 -4.79
C GLY A 41 -50.85 -8.09 -5.77
N GLU A 42 -50.82 -9.38 -5.40
CA GLU A 42 -51.24 -10.10 -4.18
C GLU A 42 -50.31 -11.34 -3.96
N ASP A 43 -50.58 -12.33 -3.10
CA ASP A 43 -50.52 -12.34 -1.62
C ASP A 43 -50.40 -13.83 -1.13
N VAL A 44 -49.95 -14.06 0.12
CA VAL A 44 -50.01 -15.32 0.93
C VAL A 44 -49.17 -16.57 0.53
N GLY A 45 -48.43 -17.14 1.50
CA GLY A 45 -48.13 -18.60 1.57
C GLY A 45 -46.82 -19.06 2.25
N ASP A 46 -46.86 -19.41 3.55
CA ASP A 46 -45.72 -19.96 4.33
C ASP A 46 -45.37 -21.44 3.99
N PHE A 47 -44.08 -21.83 4.10
CA PHE A 47 -43.51 -22.80 5.08
C PHE A 47 -42.15 -23.43 4.69
N ASP A 48 -41.43 -23.90 5.71
CA ASP A 48 -40.06 -24.44 5.67
C ASP A 48 -39.90 -25.90 5.18
N HIS A 49 -38.66 -26.19 4.74
CA HIS A 49 -37.89 -27.44 4.94
C HIS A 49 -38.33 -28.83 4.35
N VAL A 50 -37.32 -29.51 3.77
CA VAL A 50 -36.89 -30.92 4.03
C VAL A 50 -37.27 -32.09 3.07
N ILE A 51 -36.20 -32.67 2.47
CA ILE A 51 -35.91 -34.10 2.11
C ILE A 51 -36.46 -34.77 0.81
N PHE A 52 -35.49 -35.06 -0.09
CA PHE A 52 -35.14 -36.28 -0.87
C PHE A 52 -36.16 -37.26 -1.54
N ASP A 53 -35.61 -37.93 -2.58
CA ASP A 53 -35.86 -39.31 -3.06
C ASP A 53 -37.12 -39.63 -3.91
N ASP A 54 -37.09 -40.46 -4.99
CA ASP A 54 -35.98 -41.11 -5.75
C ASP A 54 -36.50 -41.72 -7.10
N VAL A 55 -35.62 -42.29 -7.93
CA VAL A 55 -35.79 -43.29 -9.05
C VAL A 55 -36.61 -42.85 -10.30
N TYR A 56 -36.06 -42.80 -11.54
CA TYR A 56 -35.52 -43.97 -12.28
C TYR A 56 -34.54 -43.66 -13.44
N HIS A 57 -33.55 -44.57 -13.57
CA HIS A 57 -32.60 -44.90 -14.65
C HIS A 57 -33.05 -44.76 -16.13
N ASP A 58 -32.19 -44.80 -17.17
CA ASP A 58 -30.72 -44.66 -17.38
C ASP A 58 -30.43 -44.79 -18.92
N ALA A 59 -29.17 -44.60 -19.34
CA ALA A 59 -28.50 -45.23 -20.48
C ALA A 59 -28.54 -44.59 -21.90
N SER A 60 -27.54 -43.73 -22.11
CA SER A 60 -26.49 -43.93 -23.14
C SER A 60 -26.65 -43.44 -24.61
N LEU A 61 -25.70 -42.57 -24.95
CA LEU A 61 -25.08 -42.29 -26.26
C LEU A 61 -25.16 -43.41 -27.33
N LYS A 62 -25.51 -43.05 -28.59
CA LYS A 62 -25.03 -43.74 -29.80
C LYS A 62 -24.79 -42.83 -31.02
N ASN A 63 -23.51 -42.70 -31.34
CA ASN A 63 -22.83 -42.45 -32.62
C ASN A 63 -23.62 -42.47 -33.98
N ARG A 64 -23.19 -41.52 -34.84
CA ARG A 64 -22.80 -41.66 -36.28
C ARG A 64 -23.82 -41.57 -37.45
N HIS A 65 -23.41 -40.69 -38.38
CA HIS A 65 -23.43 -40.79 -39.86
C HIS A 65 -24.73 -40.65 -40.71
N ALA A 66 -24.65 -39.63 -41.59
CA ALA A 66 -24.79 -39.69 -43.05
C ALA A 66 -26.13 -39.40 -43.77
N GLN A 67 -26.01 -38.43 -44.68
CA GLN A 67 -26.50 -38.38 -46.08
C GLN A 67 -27.99 -38.06 -46.42
N VAL A 68 -28.10 -37.04 -47.31
CA VAL A 68 -29.06 -36.89 -48.44
C VAL A 68 -30.55 -36.66 -48.06
N GLY A 69 -31.30 -35.73 -48.67
CA GLY A 69 -31.00 -34.71 -49.69
C GLY A 69 -32.22 -34.42 -50.58
N ALA A 70 -32.36 -33.18 -51.09
CA ALA A 70 -33.40 -32.74 -52.07
C ALA A 70 -34.88 -32.84 -51.59
N GLU A 71 -35.94 -32.29 -52.23
CA GLU A 71 -36.08 -31.49 -53.45
C GLU A 71 -37.38 -30.61 -53.43
N VAL A 72 -37.26 -29.33 -53.83
CA VAL A 72 -38.11 -28.57 -54.80
C VAL A 72 -39.67 -28.59 -54.77
N ARG A 73 -40.23 -27.36 -54.58
CA ARG A 73 -41.36 -26.65 -55.29
C ARG A 73 -42.62 -27.44 -55.75
N SER A 74 -43.85 -26.91 -55.64
CA SER A 74 -44.35 -25.80 -56.49
C SER A 74 -45.89 -25.58 -56.42
N CYS A 75 -46.37 -24.37 -56.80
CA CYS A 75 -47.68 -24.06 -57.47
C CYS A 75 -49.03 -24.36 -56.75
N HIS A 76 -50.18 -23.68 -56.96
CA HIS A 76 -50.65 -22.53 -57.79
C HIS A 76 -51.78 -21.79 -57.01
N THR A 77 -51.89 -20.44 -56.97
CA THR A 77 -52.50 -19.45 -57.91
C THR A 77 -54.06 -19.34 -57.89
N ILE A 78 -54.57 -18.10 -58.11
CA ILE A 78 -55.99 -17.65 -58.30
C ILE A 78 -56.71 -17.30 -56.96
N GLU A 79 -57.44 -16.18 -56.72
CA GLU A 79 -57.85 -15.01 -57.56
C GLU A 79 -58.09 -13.66 -56.79
N CYS A 80 -58.52 -12.62 -57.53
CA CYS A 80 -59.36 -11.44 -57.20
C CYS A 80 -59.13 -10.51 -55.99
N ALA A 81 -58.59 -9.33 -56.30
CA ALA A 81 -58.91 -8.01 -55.69
C ALA A 81 -60.19 -7.41 -56.38
N PRO A 82 -60.71 -6.18 -56.07
CA PRO A 82 -60.13 -5.10 -55.26
C PRO A 82 -61.08 -4.22 -54.40
N PHE A 83 -60.53 -3.53 -53.38
CA PHE A 83 -60.75 -2.08 -53.23
C PHE A 83 -59.61 -1.40 -52.42
N ARG A 84 -59.35 -0.12 -52.71
CA ARG A 84 -58.32 0.74 -52.07
C ARG A 84 -58.95 1.39 -50.80
N SER A 85 -58.27 1.98 -49.81
CA SER A 85 -56.94 2.60 -49.70
C SER A 85 -56.59 2.89 -48.21
N ARG A 86 -55.36 3.40 -47.94
CA ARG A 86 -54.85 4.00 -46.67
C ARG A 86 -54.38 3.08 -45.52
N ILE A 87 -53.18 2.49 -45.65
CA ILE A 87 -52.19 2.44 -44.55
C ILE A 87 -50.78 2.68 -45.11
N LYS A 88 -50.33 3.95 -45.13
CA LYS A 88 -48.91 4.35 -45.29
C LYS A 88 -48.65 5.69 -44.58
N SER A 89 -48.65 5.67 -43.25
CA SER A 89 -48.26 6.81 -42.41
C SER A 89 -47.57 6.43 -41.09
N ASN A 90 -47.86 5.26 -40.51
CA ASN A 90 -47.51 5.01 -39.10
C ASN A 90 -46.13 4.35 -38.87
N HIS A 91 -45.41 3.91 -39.91
CA HIS A 91 -44.08 3.30 -39.75
C HIS A 91 -42.90 4.30 -39.63
N ARG A 92 -43.10 5.61 -39.86
CA ARG A 92 -42.04 6.62 -39.63
C ARG A 92 -42.05 7.23 -38.23
N MET A 93 -43.20 7.25 -37.54
CA MET A 93 -43.26 7.79 -36.16
C MET A 93 -42.67 6.82 -35.12
N LEU A 94 -42.87 5.51 -35.26
CA LEU A 94 -42.35 4.54 -34.28
C LEU A 94 -40.81 4.46 -34.27
N LEU A 95 -40.18 4.56 -35.44
CA LEU A 95 -38.72 4.63 -35.58
C LEU A 95 -38.13 5.96 -35.09
N ALA A 96 -38.84 7.08 -35.26
CA ALA A 96 -38.41 8.36 -34.70
C ALA A 96 -38.51 8.38 -33.16
N ALA A 97 -39.56 7.80 -32.58
CA ALA A 97 -39.73 7.72 -31.12
C ALA A 97 -38.68 6.81 -30.46
N THR A 98 -38.31 5.69 -31.10
CA THR A 98 -37.26 4.78 -30.59
C THR A 98 -35.85 5.34 -30.80
N ALA A 99 -35.59 6.09 -31.88
CA ALA A 99 -34.32 6.80 -32.05
C ALA A 99 -34.18 7.96 -31.06
N ALA A 100 -35.23 8.77 -30.85
CA ALA A 100 -35.25 9.84 -29.85
C ALA A 100 -35.16 9.29 -28.42
N GLY A 101 -35.79 8.14 -28.13
CA GLY A 101 -35.66 7.44 -26.85
C GLY A 101 -34.23 6.99 -26.56
N HIS A 102 -33.54 6.39 -27.54
CA HIS A 102 -32.12 6.05 -27.39
C HIS A 102 -31.22 7.29 -27.30
N TYR A 103 -31.51 8.38 -28.03
CA TYR A 103 -30.75 9.63 -27.92
C TYR A 103 -30.96 10.32 -26.57
N LEU A 104 -32.19 10.34 -26.03
CA LEU A 104 -32.44 10.88 -24.68
C LEU A 104 -31.85 9.97 -23.60
N TRP A 105 -31.93 8.64 -23.74
CA TRP A 105 -31.32 7.70 -22.79
C TRP A 105 -29.79 7.79 -22.83
N SER A 106 -29.19 7.90 -24.02
CA SER A 106 -27.75 8.15 -24.21
C SER A 106 -27.33 9.52 -23.69
N MET A 107 -28.10 10.59 -23.92
CA MET A 107 -27.85 11.90 -23.31
C MET A 107 -28.06 11.88 -21.80
N THR A 108 -29.01 11.11 -21.28
CA THR A 108 -29.25 11.02 -19.84
C THR A 108 -28.17 10.19 -19.17
N GLN A 109 -27.66 9.13 -19.79
CA GLN A 109 -26.46 8.44 -19.32
C GLN A 109 -25.20 9.30 -19.48
N ALA A 110 -25.04 10.06 -20.56
CA ALA A 110 -23.92 10.99 -20.72
C ALA A 110 -23.98 12.13 -19.69
N LEU A 111 -25.17 12.68 -19.41
CA LEU A 111 -25.38 13.69 -18.37
C LEU A 111 -25.33 13.10 -16.96
N GLN A 112 -25.67 11.84 -16.74
CA GLN A 112 -25.46 11.13 -15.47
C GLN A 112 -24.00 10.75 -15.23
N ASN A 113 -23.23 10.47 -16.29
CA ASN A 113 -21.77 10.26 -16.23
C ASN A 113 -21.03 11.60 -16.04
N VAL A 114 -21.46 12.68 -16.70
CA VAL A 114 -20.97 14.05 -16.45
C VAL A 114 -21.39 14.55 -15.06
N ALA A 115 -22.56 14.15 -14.55
CA ALA A 115 -22.97 14.39 -13.15
C ALA A 115 -22.35 13.40 -12.14
N ARG A 116 -21.43 12.53 -12.57
CA ARG A 116 -20.61 11.65 -11.72
C ARG A 116 -19.12 11.94 -11.76
N THR A 117 -18.70 13.09 -12.31
CA THR A 117 -17.36 13.63 -12.05
C THR A 117 -17.32 14.18 -10.62
N GLY A 118 -17.16 13.29 -9.64
CA GLY A 118 -16.71 13.68 -8.31
C GLY A 118 -15.32 14.32 -8.40
N ALA A 119 -14.93 15.08 -7.38
CA ALA A 119 -13.54 15.51 -7.27
C ALA A 119 -12.62 14.27 -7.28
N PRO A 120 -11.42 14.33 -7.88
CA PRO A 120 -10.53 13.16 -8.00
C PRO A 120 -10.07 12.58 -6.65
N PHE A 121 -10.27 13.35 -5.56
CA PHE A 121 -10.04 12.97 -4.17
C PHE A 121 -11.26 13.34 -3.34
N ALA A 122 -11.60 12.51 -2.35
CA ALA A 122 -12.55 12.83 -1.29
C ALA A 122 -11.77 13.11 0.01
N PHE A 123 -11.18 14.29 0.12
CA PHE A 123 -10.34 14.66 1.27
C PHE A 123 -11.16 14.89 2.56
N ASP A 124 -10.61 14.44 3.68
CA ASP A 124 -11.10 14.66 5.05
C ASP A 124 -9.89 14.90 5.98
N ASN A 125 -9.38 16.13 5.99
CA ASN A 125 -8.08 16.47 6.62
C ASN A 125 -8.21 16.61 8.15
N SER A 126 -8.07 15.50 8.89
CA SER A 126 -8.07 15.48 10.36
C SER A 126 -6.79 16.03 10.98
N TYR A 127 -5.62 15.79 10.40
CA TYR A 127 -4.36 16.30 10.96
C TYR A 127 -4.28 17.82 10.87
N ALA A 128 -4.83 18.41 9.81
CA ALA A 128 -4.94 19.87 9.62
C ALA A 128 -5.88 20.57 10.63
N ARG A 129 -6.64 19.80 11.43
CA ARG A 129 -7.50 20.27 12.53
C ARG A 129 -6.82 20.22 13.90
N LEU A 130 -5.61 19.67 14.01
CA LEU A 130 -4.78 19.76 15.22
C LEU A 130 -4.30 21.21 15.46
N PRO A 131 -3.86 21.55 16.69
CA PRO A 131 -3.31 22.88 16.99
C PRO A 131 -2.16 23.29 16.05
N GLN A 132 -2.01 24.60 15.81
CA GLN A 132 -1.07 25.12 14.80
C GLN A 132 0.41 24.76 15.07
N GLN A 133 0.78 24.37 16.30
CA GLN A 133 2.12 23.89 16.64
C GLN A 133 2.52 22.54 16.01
N PHE A 134 1.57 21.77 15.47
CA PHE A 134 1.81 20.45 14.86
C PHE A 134 2.32 20.50 13.42
N PHE A 135 2.13 21.62 12.72
CA PHE A 135 2.44 21.75 11.30
C PHE A 135 2.60 23.20 10.86
N THR A 136 3.15 23.39 9.66
CA THR A 136 3.06 24.65 8.91
C THR A 136 2.27 24.40 7.63
N ARG A 137 1.25 25.22 7.32
CA ARG A 137 0.57 25.15 6.01
C ARG A 137 1.57 25.50 4.91
N GLN A 138 1.67 24.63 3.92
CA GLN A 138 2.75 24.66 2.94
C GLN A 138 2.27 24.11 1.60
N SER A 139 2.04 25.01 0.63
CA SER A 139 1.77 24.61 -0.74
C SER A 139 3.02 23.99 -1.40
N PRO A 140 2.85 23.01 -2.30
CA PRO A 140 3.93 22.52 -3.16
C PRO A 140 4.57 23.60 -4.05
N SER A 141 5.83 23.37 -4.41
CA SER A 141 6.53 24.13 -5.45
C SER A 141 6.23 23.55 -6.84
N GLN A 142 6.12 24.40 -7.86
CA GLN A 142 5.85 23.96 -9.23
C GLN A 142 7.06 23.26 -9.87
N ALA A 143 6.83 22.09 -10.45
CA ALA A 143 7.69 21.45 -11.44
C ALA A 143 7.61 22.19 -12.79
N ALA A 144 8.68 22.12 -13.60
CA ALA A 144 8.72 22.82 -14.89
C ALA A 144 7.95 22.04 -15.96
N GLU A 145 8.28 20.76 -16.09
CA GLU A 145 7.73 19.86 -17.12
C GLU A 145 7.37 18.53 -16.44
N PRO A 146 6.24 18.48 -15.71
CA PRO A 146 5.87 17.29 -14.97
C PRO A 146 5.45 16.14 -15.89
N TRP A 147 6.05 14.96 -15.73
CA TRP A 147 5.68 13.75 -16.46
C TRP A 147 5.45 12.57 -15.51
N LEU A 148 4.28 11.94 -15.63
CA LEU A 148 3.87 10.81 -14.80
C LEU A 148 4.61 9.53 -15.25
N ILE A 149 5.58 9.12 -14.44
CA ILE A 149 6.37 7.89 -14.67
C ILE A 149 5.52 6.67 -14.34
N LYS A 150 4.83 6.71 -13.19
CA LYS A 150 4.01 5.61 -12.69
C LYS A 150 2.84 6.12 -11.86
N LEU A 151 1.68 5.50 -12.06
CA LEU A 151 0.51 5.55 -11.18
C LEU A 151 0.21 4.11 -10.70
N ASN A 152 -0.05 3.96 -9.41
CA ASN A 152 -0.51 2.72 -8.80
C ASN A 152 -2.04 2.63 -8.89
N GLU A 153 -2.56 2.22 -10.04
CA GLU A 153 -4.01 2.15 -10.27
C GLU A 153 -4.76 1.29 -9.23
N PRO A 154 -4.28 0.09 -8.85
CA PRO A 154 -4.94 -0.71 -7.79
C PRO A 154 -4.99 0.01 -6.43
N LEU A 155 -3.93 0.73 -6.04
CA LEU A 155 -3.93 1.52 -4.81
C LEU A 155 -4.83 2.77 -4.93
N ALA A 156 -4.87 3.43 -6.08
CA ALA A 156 -5.79 4.54 -6.32
C ALA A 156 -7.25 4.08 -6.21
N GLU A 157 -7.57 2.88 -6.70
CA GLU A 157 -8.87 2.25 -6.47
C GLU A 157 -9.11 1.92 -4.99
N GLU A 158 -8.17 1.29 -4.30
CA GLU A 158 -8.25 0.99 -2.85
C GLU A 158 -8.59 2.26 -2.05
N LEU A 159 -7.94 3.38 -2.37
CA LEU A 159 -8.13 4.71 -1.78
C LEU A 159 -9.42 5.43 -2.20
N GLY A 160 -10.22 4.85 -3.12
CA GLY A 160 -11.47 5.46 -3.59
C GLY A 160 -11.30 6.65 -4.54
N LEU A 161 -10.14 6.79 -5.20
CA LEU A 161 -9.82 7.89 -6.11
C LEU A 161 -10.36 7.65 -7.53
N ASP A 162 -10.57 8.72 -8.31
CA ASP A 162 -10.90 8.63 -9.74
C ASP A 162 -9.63 8.35 -10.56
N VAL A 163 -9.39 7.07 -10.85
CA VAL A 163 -8.24 6.60 -11.65
C VAL A 163 -8.16 7.27 -13.02
N GLU A 164 -9.29 7.52 -13.69
CA GLU A 164 -9.30 8.12 -15.03
C GLU A 164 -9.00 9.62 -14.99
N ALA A 165 -9.40 10.31 -13.92
CA ALA A 165 -8.90 11.66 -13.64
C ALA A 165 -7.40 11.67 -13.33
N LEU A 166 -6.92 10.74 -12.49
CA LEU A 166 -5.50 10.64 -12.17
C LEU A 166 -4.62 10.27 -13.37
N LYS A 167 -5.12 9.52 -14.36
CA LYS A 167 -4.40 9.29 -15.63
C LYS A 167 -4.24 10.55 -16.47
N ARG A 168 -5.24 11.44 -16.48
CA ARG A 168 -5.21 12.70 -17.25
C ARG A 168 -4.39 13.77 -16.55
N ASP A 169 -4.67 13.98 -15.27
CA ASP A 169 -4.23 15.16 -14.51
C ASP A 169 -3.14 14.83 -13.48
N GLY A 170 -2.85 13.55 -13.24
CA GLY A 170 -1.95 13.07 -12.18
C GLY A 170 -0.52 13.57 -12.28
N ALA A 171 0.01 13.83 -13.48
CA ALA A 171 1.32 14.46 -13.63
C ALA A 171 1.38 15.82 -12.92
N ALA A 172 0.36 16.67 -13.13
CA ALA A 172 0.27 17.98 -12.49
C ALA A 172 -0.11 17.89 -11.01
N ILE A 173 -0.94 16.93 -10.63
CA ILE A 173 -1.36 16.75 -9.23
C ILE A 173 -0.19 16.26 -8.36
N PHE A 174 0.45 15.17 -8.78
CA PHE A 174 1.51 14.52 -8.01
C PHE A 174 2.89 15.21 -8.15
N SER A 175 3.05 16.17 -9.08
CA SER A 175 4.16 17.13 -9.04
C SER A 175 3.91 18.31 -8.10
N GLY A 176 2.65 18.53 -7.67
CA GLY A 176 2.24 19.72 -6.92
C GLY A 176 1.90 20.96 -7.76
N ASN A 177 1.85 20.85 -9.10
CA ASN A 177 1.45 21.95 -9.98
C ASN A 177 -0.06 22.24 -9.89
N LEU A 178 -0.88 21.22 -9.58
CA LEU A 178 -2.31 21.32 -9.34
C LEU A 178 -2.64 20.77 -7.95
N VAL A 179 -3.05 21.64 -7.03
CA VAL A 179 -3.61 21.22 -5.74
C VAL A 179 -5.10 20.90 -5.96
N PRO A 180 -5.57 19.66 -5.74
CA PRO A 180 -6.98 19.31 -5.98
C PRO A 180 -7.90 19.97 -4.94
N GLU A 181 -9.18 20.12 -5.30
CA GLU A 181 -10.20 20.64 -4.39
C GLU A 181 -10.31 19.79 -3.10
N GLY A 182 -10.40 20.46 -1.95
CA GLY A 182 -10.48 19.82 -0.64
C GLY A 182 -9.15 19.51 0.05
N ALA A 183 -8.01 19.64 -0.63
CA ALA A 183 -6.68 19.53 0.00
C ALA A 183 -6.42 20.71 0.98
N ASP A 184 -5.71 20.46 2.09
CA ASP A 184 -5.15 21.49 2.98
C ASP A 184 -3.64 21.22 3.18
N PRO A 185 -2.79 21.57 2.20
CA PRO A 185 -1.40 21.13 2.18
C PRO A 185 -0.56 21.65 3.34
N LEU A 186 0.16 20.74 4.01
CA LEU A 186 0.96 21.07 5.20
C LEU A 186 2.27 20.27 5.26
N ALA A 187 3.22 20.81 6.01
CA ALA A 187 4.44 20.12 6.41
C ALA A 187 4.41 19.89 7.93
N MET A 188 4.64 18.66 8.39
CA MET A 188 4.53 18.29 9.81
C MET A 188 5.78 18.71 10.60
N ALA A 189 5.58 19.14 11.85
CA ALA A 189 6.66 19.39 12.78
C ALA A 189 7.06 18.09 13.53
N TYR A 190 8.36 17.79 13.60
CA TYR A 190 8.89 16.73 14.46
C TYR A 190 10.34 17.00 14.86
N ALA A 191 10.81 16.28 15.88
CA ALA A 191 12.21 16.18 16.32
C ALA A 191 12.70 14.75 16.07
N GLY A 192 13.90 14.40 16.51
CA GLY A 192 14.36 13.01 16.41
C GLY A 192 15.74 12.78 17.01
N HIS A 193 16.02 11.54 17.41
CA HIS A 193 17.36 11.08 17.75
C HIS A 193 18.00 10.48 16.50
N GLN A 194 18.90 11.23 15.88
CA GLN A 194 19.63 10.80 14.69
C GLN A 194 20.94 10.16 15.11
N PHE A 195 21.13 8.87 14.78
CA PHE A 195 22.28 8.06 15.25
C PHE A 195 22.50 8.06 16.79
N GLY A 196 21.42 8.31 17.55
CA GLY A 196 21.45 8.41 19.02
C GLY A 196 21.64 9.82 19.57
N ALA A 197 22.01 10.82 18.75
CA ALA A 197 22.10 12.22 19.17
C ALA A 197 20.75 12.94 18.95
N PHE A 198 20.26 13.68 19.95
CA PHE A 198 18.98 14.39 19.84
C PHE A 198 19.08 15.64 18.95
N VAL A 199 18.13 15.78 18.02
CA VAL A 199 17.94 16.93 17.13
C VAL A 199 16.57 17.56 17.43
N PRO A 200 16.52 18.75 18.07
CA PRO A 200 15.27 19.33 18.61
C PRO A 200 14.31 19.92 17.55
N LEU A 201 14.76 19.99 16.29
CA LEU A 201 13.99 20.45 15.14
C LEU A 201 14.42 19.69 13.88
N LEU A 202 13.53 18.84 13.40
CA LEU A 202 13.55 18.25 12.07
C LEU A 202 12.31 18.77 11.32
N GLY A 203 11.25 17.97 11.23
CA GLY A 203 10.05 18.27 10.43
C GLY A 203 10.18 17.81 8.99
N ASP A 204 9.07 17.88 8.24
CA ASP A 204 8.99 17.46 6.84
C ASP A 204 9.79 18.42 5.92
N GLY A 205 11.11 18.29 5.91
CA GLY A 205 12.02 19.22 5.22
C GLY A 205 12.08 19.09 3.69
N ARG A 206 11.41 18.08 3.12
CA ARG A 206 11.22 17.89 1.67
C ARG A 206 9.93 17.17 1.34
N ALA A 207 8.94 17.26 2.24
CA ALA A 207 7.69 16.52 2.12
C ALA A 207 6.52 17.43 2.48
N ILE A 208 5.37 17.21 1.83
CA ILE A 208 4.15 17.97 2.03
C ILE A 208 3.01 16.97 2.05
N LEU A 209 2.31 16.86 3.19
CA LEU A 209 1.04 16.17 3.27
C LEU A 209 0.05 16.96 2.41
N LEU A 210 -0.40 16.38 1.29
CA LEU A 210 -1.38 17.00 0.40
C LEU A 210 -2.77 17.01 1.07
N GLY A 211 -3.09 15.92 1.77
CA GLY A 211 -4.31 15.75 2.55
C GLY A 211 -4.48 14.32 3.02
N GLU A 212 -5.64 14.03 3.59
CA GLU A 212 -6.04 12.70 4.06
C GLU A 212 -7.31 12.24 3.36
N VAL A 213 -7.39 10.97 2.98
CA VAL A 213 -8.61 10.35 2.40
C VAL A 213 -9.09 9.19 3.28
N ILE A 214 -10.35 8.82 3.14
CA ILE A 214 -10.89 7.57 3.69
C ILE A 214 -10.90 6.54 2.57
N ASP A 215 -10.17 5.43 2.75
CA ASP A 215 -10.11 4.34 1.77
C ASP A 215 -11.43 3.55 1.71
N ARG A 216 -11.60 2.68 0.71
CA ARG A 216 -12.83 1.87 0.53
C ARG A 216 -13.13 0.93 1.70
N ASN A 217 -12.16 0.70 2.59
CA ASN A 217 -12.32 -0.10 3.82
C ASN A 217 -12.62 0.76 5.06
N GLY A 218 -12.83 2.07 4.90
CA GLY A 218 -13.10 3.00 5.98
C GLY A 218 -11.87 3.47 6.75
N GLN A 219 -10.65 3.12 6.33
CA GLN A 219 -9.42 3.51 7.03
C GLN A 219 -8.90 4.84 6.49
N ARG A 220 -8.41 5.69 7.39
CA ARG A 220 -7.84 7.00 7.02
C ARG A 220 -6.39 6.86 6.53
N ARG A 221 -6.11 7.41 5.34
CA ARG A 221 -4.79 7.37 4.70
C ARG A 221 -4.27 8.78 4.43
N ASP A 222 -3.04 9.04 4.83
CA ASP A 222 -2.29 10.23 4.44
C ASP A 222 -1.83 10.11 2.99
N ILE A 223 -1.87 11.20 2.21
CA ILE A 223 -1.22 11.31 0.89
C ILE A 223 -0.14 12.40 0.97
N GLN A 224 1.13 12.01 0.88
CA GLN A 224 2.29 12.90 1.06
C GLN A 224 3.15 12.99 -0.21
N LEU A 225 3.41 14.20 -0.70
CA LEU A 225 4.32 14.48 -1.81
C LEU A 225 5.73 14.71 -1.28
N LYS A 226 6.69 13.86 -1.65
CA LYS A 226 8.10 13.90 -1.22
C LYS A 226 8.99 14.31 -2.40
N GLY A 227 9.75 15.40 -2.23
CA GLY A 227 10.47 16.10 -3.29
C GLY A 227 9.74 17.32 -3.86
N ALA A 228 8.55 17.66 -3.34
CA ALA A 228 7.66 18.71 -3.84
C ALA A 228 8.05 20.15 -3.43
N GLY A 229 9.31 20.39 -3.05
CA GLY A 229 9.86 21.72 -2.79
C GLY A 229 10.18 22.00 -1.32
N GLN A 230 10.64 23.24 -1.07
CA GLN A 230 11.05 23.67 0.26
C GLN A 230 9.85 23.91 1.19
N THR A 231 10.10 23.69 2.48
CA THR A 231 9.17 23.89 3.58
C THR A 231 9.86 24.70 4.69
N ALA A 232 9.10 25.13 5.71
CA ALA A 232 9.66 25.71 6.93
C ALA A 232 10.70 24.80 7.64
N TYR A 233 10.74 23.51 7.30
CA TYR A 233 11.60 22.49 7.91
C TYR A 233 12.79 22.06 7.02
N SER A 234 12.96 22.64 5.83
CA SER A 234 14.04 22.26 4.89
C SER A 234 15.45 22.52 5.41
N ARG A 235 15.61 23.37 6.43
CA ARG A 235 16.91 23.80 7.01
C ARG A 235 17.83 24.43 5.95
N ARG A 236 18.70 23.63 5.32
CA ARG A 236 19.60 24.04 4.21
C ARG A 236 19.39 23.22 2.93
N GLY A 237 18.45 22.28 2.92
CA GLY A 237 18.13 21.46 1.74
C GLY A 237 17.29 22.22 0.72
N ASP A 238 17.33 21.75 -0.53
CA ASP A 238 16.56 22.30 -1.66
C ASP A 238 15.09 21.85 -1.69
N GLY A 239 14.68 20.94 -0.79
CA GLY A 239 13.33 20.39 -0.74
C GLY A 239 12.99 19.42 -1.88
N ARG A 240 13.96 19.06 -2.71
CA ARG A 240 13.77 18.23 -3.91
C ARG A 240 14.19 16.77 -3.66
N ALA A 241 13.80 15.90 -4.57
CA ALA A 241 14.30 14.53 -4.65
C ALA A 241 14.84 14.25 -6.06
N ALA A 242 15.94 13.49 -6.14
CA ALA A 242 16.44 12.96 -7.40
C ALA A 242 15.64 11.71 -7.82
N LEU A 243 15.63 11.40 -9.11
CA LEU A 243 14.87 10.31 -9.71
C LEU A 243 15.22 8.93 -9.11
N GLY A 244 16.50 8.58 -8.99
CA GLY A 244 16.92 7.29 -8.44
C GLY A 244 16.33 6.96 -7.06
N PRO A 245 16.45 7.84 -6.05
CA PRO A 245 15.78 7.70 -4.75
C PRO A 245 14.26 7.53 -4.83
N VAL A 246 13.58 8.24 -5.74
CA VAL A 246 12.12 8.11 -5.95
C VAL A 246 11.76 6.72 -6.50
N LEU A 247 12.51 6.22 -7.47
CA LEU A 247 12.30 4.87 -8.03
C LEU A 247 12.62 3.78 -6.99
N ARG A 248 13.69 3.93 -6.20
CA ARG A 248 14.04 3.03 -5.08
C ARG A 248 12.92 2.97 -4.06
N GLU A 249 12.44 4.12 -3.58
CA GLU A 249 11.38 4.17 -2.57
C GLU A 249 10.07 3.58 -3.12
N TYR A 250 9.74 3.82 -4.41
CA TYR A 250 8.60 3.17 -5.07
C TYR A 250 8.73 1.64 -5.11
N ILE A 251 9.85 1.11 -5.62
CA ILE A 251 10.09 -0.34 -5.72
C ILE A 251 10.00 -1.01 -4.35
N VAL A 252 10.68 -0.45 -3.34
CA VAL A 252 10.75 -1.06 -2.01
C VAL A 252 9.42 -0.95 -1.27
N SER A 253 8.69 0.16 -1.37
CA SER A 253 7.33 0.31 -0.81
C SER A 253 6.39 -0.82 -1.26
N GLU A 254 6.30 -1.05 -2.58
CA GLU A 254 5.36 -2.05 -3.12
C GLU A 254 5.86 -3.48 -2.93
N ALA A 255 7.17 -3.71 -2.98
CA ALA A 255 7.75 -5.01 -2.63
C ALA A 255 7.48 -5.39 -1.17
N MET A 256 7.61 -4.45 -0.23
CA MET A 256 7.33 -4.69 1.19
C MET A 256 5.86 -5.03 1.43
N TYR A 257 4.93 -4.34 0.75
CA TYR A 257 3.51 -4.68 0.76
C TYR A 257 3.23 -6.08 0.22
N ALA A 258 3.79 -6.43 -0.95
CA ALA A 258 3.61 -7.75 -1.56
C ALA A 258 4.28 -8.90 -0.76
N LEU A 259 5.34 -8.59 0.01
CA LEU A 259 5.96 -9.47 1.01
C LEU A 259 5.16 -9.57 2.33
N GLY A 260 4.00 -8.90 2.43
CA GLY A 260 3.17 -8.93 3.63
C GLY A 260 3.75 -8.17 4.83
N VAL A 261 4.66 -7.23 4.61
CA VAL A 261 5.22 -6.37 5.67
C VAL A 261 4.47 -5.04 5.71
N PRO A 262 3.98 -4.59 6.88
CA PRO A 262 3.40 -3.26 7.02
C PRO A 262 4.38 -2.18 6.57
N ALA A 263 3.98 -1.40 5.57
CA ALA A 263 4.84 -0.43 4.90
C ALA A 263 4.01 0.70 4.29
N THR A 264 4.60 1.89 4.26
CA THR A 264 4.10 2.99 3.44
C THR A 264 4.13 2.61 1.96
N ARG A 265 3.05 2.94 1.25
CA ARG A 265 2.76 2.53 -0.13
C ARG A 265 3.15 3.63 -1.13
N ALA A 266 3.38 3.23 -2.37
CA ALA A 266 3.71 4.12 -3.47
C ALA A 266 2.48 4.36 -4.35
N LEU A 267 1.95 5.59 -4.40
CA LEU A 267 0.82 5.94 -5.26
C LEU A 267 1.27 6.44 -6.63
N ALA A 268 2.32 7.27 -6.69
CA ALA A 268 2.82 7.82 -7.95
C ALA A 268 4.30 8.18 -7.90
N ALA A 269 4.96 8.14 -9.07
CA ALA A 269 6.25 8.73 -9.33
C ALA A 269 6.14 9.70 -10.51
N VAL A 270 6.65 10.92 -10.36
CA VAL A 270 6.57 11.99 -11.37
C VAL A 270 7.95 12.62 -11.58
N SER A 271 8.42 12.70 -12.82
CA SER A 271 9.59 13.50 -13.19
C SER A 271 9.21 14.99 -13.18
N THR A 272 10.08 15.88 -12.73
CA THR A 272 9.79 17.33 -12.64
C THR A 272 10.26 18.16 -13.84
N GLY A 273 11.06 17.56 -14.72
CA GLY A 273 11.78 18.27 -15.79
C GLY A 273 12.86 19.24 -15.28
N GLN A 274 13.19 19.21 -13.99
CA GLN A 274 14.18 20.12 -13.40
C GLN A 274 15.38 19.33 -12.84
N PRO A 275 16.62 19.86 -12.94
CA PRO A 275 17.78 19.24 -12.33
C PRO A 275 17.76 19.36 -10.79
N VAL A 276 18.40 18.39 -10.16
CA VAL A 276 18.69 18.34 -8.73
C VAL A 276 20.20 18.20 -8.56
N TYR A 277 20.81 19.13 -7.83
CA TYR A 277 22.26 19.23 -7.68
C TYR A 277 22.73 18.49 -6.43
N ARG A 278 23.55 17.47 -6.61
CA ARG A 278 24.24 16.73 -5.54
C ARG A 278 25.74 16.68 -5.90
N GLU A 279 26.43 15.58 -5.63
CA GLU A 279 27.80 15.36 -6.14
C GLU A 279 27.84 15.35 -7.68
N SER A 280 26.73 14.93 -8.30
CA SER A 280 26.43 15.05 -9.73
C SER A 280 25.13 15.83 -9.96
N ILE A 281 24.85 16.18 -11.22
CA ILE A 281 23.55 16.73 -11.64
C ILE A 281 22.64 15.54 -11.97
N LEU A 282 21.50 15.44 -11.28
CA LEU A 282 20.54 14.34 -11.44
C LEU A 282 19.16 14.85 -11.90
N PRO A 283 18.38 14.05 -12.63
CA PRO A 283 16.98 14.38 -12.91
C PRO A 283 16.17 14.47 -11.61
N GLY A 284 15.32 15.49 -11.49
CA GLY A 284 14.42 15.67 -10.36
C GLY A 284 13.12 14.89 -10.50
N ALA A 285 12.59 14.41 -9.37
CA ALA A 285 11.33 13.70 -9.29
C ALA A 285 10.57 14.00 -7.99
N VAL A 286 9.28 13.68 -7.98
CA VAL A 286 8.41 13.67 -6.79
C VAL A 286 7.87 12.26 -6.59
N PHE A 287 7.93 11.79 -5.35
CA PHE A 287 7.31 10.54 -4.90
C PHE A 287 6.01 10.85 -4.15
N THR A 288 4.91 10.22 -4.54
CA THR A 288 3.65 10.29 -3.78
C THR A 288 3.52 9.06 -2.89
N ARG A 289 3.72 9.28 -1.59
CA ARG A 289 3.64 8.27 -0.54
C ARG A 289 2.24 8.21 0.07
N VAL A 290 1.81 7.01 0.42
CA VAL A 290 0.58 6.76 1.16
C VAL A 290 0.89 6.00 2.45
N ALA A 291 0.28 6.41 3.57
CA ALA A 291 0.52 5.81 4.89
C ALA A 291 -0.77 5.77 5.71
N ALA A 292 -0.87 4.85 6.69
CA ALA A 292 -1.91 4.96 7.72
C ALA A 292 -1.72 6.26 8.54
N SER A 293 -0.49 6.68 8.83
CA SER A 293 -0.14 8.08 9.15
C SER A 293 1.37 8.33 9.10
N HIS A 294 1.80 9.59 8.92
CA HIS A 294 3.20 10.02 9.03
C HIS A 294 3.62 10.44 10.46
N ILE A 295 2.85 10.07 11.49
CA ILE A 295 3.20 10.33 12.90
C ILE A 295 4.31 9.37 13.34
N ARG A 296 5.38 9.93 13.90
CA ARG A 296 6.61 9.21 14.28
C ARG A 296 6.86 9.33 15.79
N VAL A 297 7.75 8.49 16.36
CA VAL A 297 8.28 8.73 17.72
C VAL A 297 8.88 10.14 17.84
N GLY A 298 9.54 10.62 16.77
CA GLY A 298 10.01 11.99 16.64
C GLY A 298 8.95 13.10 16.78
N THR A 299 7.68 12.81 16.47
CA THR A 299 6.56 13.76 16.61
C THR A 299 6.22 13.98 18.09
N PHE A 300 6.22 12.92 18.91
CA PHE A 300 6.06 13.05 20.37
C PHE A 300 7.25 13.78 21.01
N GLN A 301 8.47 13.41 20.61
CA GLN A 301 9.71 14.03 21.11
C GLN A 301 9.78 15.54 20.86
N PHE A 302 9.13 16.04 19.82
CA PHE A 302 9.06 17.46 19.52
C PHE A 302 8.36 18.26 20.63
N PHE A 303 7.28 17.73 21.18
CA PHE A 303 6.49 18.37 22.24
C PHE A 303 7.14 18.20 23.62
N THR A 304 7.60 16.99 23.96
CA THR A 304 8.31 16.74 25.22
C THR A 304 9.56 17.61 25.35
N ALA A 305 10.35 17.78 24.29
CA ALA A 305 11.54 18.64 24.31
C ALA A 305 11.24 20.15 24.47
N ARG A 306 9.96 20.55 24.41
CA ARG A 306 9.47 21.91 24.64
C ARG A 306 8.73 22.06 25.97
N GLY A 307 8.57 20.98 26.74
CA GLY A 307 7.75 20.93 27.95
C GLY A 307 6.24 20.98 27.67
N ASP A 308 5.81 20.70 26.44
CA ASP A 308 4.43 20.81 25.98
C ASP A 308 3.65 19.51 26.24
N THR A 309 3.31 19.24 27.50
CA THR A 309 2.55 18.05 27.91
C THR A 309 1.14 18.02 27.30
N ASP A 310 0.52 19.18 27.06
CA ASP A 310 -0.79 19.26 26.42
C ASP A 310 -0.70 18.89 24.93
N GLY A 311 0.36 19.28 24.23
CA GLY A 311 0.69 18.80 22.89
C GLY A 311 0.95 17.29 22.83
N VAL A 312 1.67 16.73 23.80
CA VAL A 312 1.85 15.26 23.94
C VAL A 312 0.50 14.57 24.12
N ARG A 313 -0.37 15.09 25.01
CA ARG A 313 -1.71 14.55 25.26
C ARG A 313 -2.59 14.59 24.01
N ALA A 314 -2.70 15.76 23.36
CA ALA A 314 -3.48 15.92 22.15
C ALA A 314 -3.01 14.99 21.01
N LEU A 315 -1.70 14.74 20.90
CA LEU A 315 -1.16 13.76 19.96
C LEU A 315 -1.52 12.32 20.33
N ALA A 316 -1.43 11.97 21.62
CA ALA A 316 -1.78 10.63 22.11
C ALA A 316 -3.27 10.33 21.90
N ASP A 317 -4.15 11.28 22.24
CA ASP A 317 -5.59 11.19 22.02
C ASP A 317 -5.90 11.02 20.52
N TYR A 318 -5.29 11.84 19.65
CA TYR A 318 -5.44 11.72 18.19
C TYR A 318 -4.95 10.38 17.64
N VAL A 319 -3.85 9.84 18.15
CA VAL A 319 -3.30 8.53 17.76
C VAL A 319 -4.23 7.40 18.22
N ILE A 320 -4.78 7.46 19.43
CA ILE A 320 -5.77 6.50 19.93
C ILE A 320 -7.02 6.54 19.05
N ASP A 321 -7.59 7.72 18.82
CA ASP A 321 -8.74 7.94 17.93
C ASP A 321 -8.56 7.35 16.53
N ARG A 322 -7.37 7.50 15.96
CA ARG A 322 -7.07 7.13 14.56
C ARG A 322 -6.64 5.68 14.37
N HIS A 323 -5.86 5.12 15.30
CA HIS A 323 -5.12 3.86 15.09
C HIS A 323 -5.43 2.75 16.11
N TYR A 324 -6.02 3.11 17.25
CA TYR A 324 -6.24 2.23 18.39
C TYR A 324 -7.55 2.58 19.16
N PRO A 325 -8.69 2.80 18.49
CA PRO A 325 -9.91 3.27 19.14
C PRO A 325 -10.42 2.32 20.25
N GLU A 326 -10.06 1.04 20.20
CA GLU A 326 -10.32 0.03 21.21
C GLU A 326 -9.63 0.27 22.57
N LEU A 327 -8.66 1.19 22.65
CA LEU A 327 -7.92 1.48 23.88
C LEU A 327 -8.55 2.57 24.75
N LYS A 328 -9.57 3.28 24.24
CA LYS A 328 -10.24 4.39 24.95
C LYS A 328 -10.85 3.99 26.29
N ASP A 329 -11.42 2.78 26.34
CA ASP A 329 -12.16 2.27 27.50
C ASP A 329 -11.26 1.51 28.50
N ARG A 330 -9.93 1.60 28.35
CA ARG A 330 -8.96 0.99 29.28
C ARG A 330 -8.71 1.92 30.46
N ASP A 331 -8.42 1.35 31.63
CA ASP A 331 -8.11 2.12 32.85
C ASP A 331 -6.96 3.13 32.67
N ASN A 332 -6.01 2.81 31.77
CA ASN A 332 -4.92 3.70 31.37
C ASN A 332 -4.72 3.62 29.83
N PRO A 333 -5.44 4.44 29.05
CA PRO A 333 -5.38 4.40 27.58
C PRO A 333 -3.99 4.71 27.03
N TYR A 334 -3.24 5.57 27.71
CA TYR A 334 -1.90 5.99 27.28
C TYR A 334 -0.85 4.90 27.48
N LEU A 335 -0.89 4.19 28.61
CA LEU A 335 -0.03 3.02 28.83
C LEU A 335 -0.40 1.90 27.86
N ALA A 336 -1.70 1.66 27.63
CA ALA A 336 -2.17 0.68 26.64
C ALA A 336 -1.75 1.05 25.21
N LEU A 337 -1.73 2.34 24.85
CA LEU A 337 -1.18 2.82 23.58
C LEU A 337 0.30 2.46 23.46
N TYR A 338 1.09 2.72 24.50
CA TYR A 338 2.52 2.39 24.51
C TYR A 338 2.76 0.87 24.38
N GLU A 339 1.97 0.05 25.07
CA GLU A 339 1.98 -1.41 24.91
C GLU A 339 1.67 -1.86 23.48
N ALA A 340 0.66 -1.24 22.84
CA ALA A 340 0.22 -1.60 21.49
C ALA A 340 1.22 -1.16 20.40
N VAL A 341 1.87 0.00 20.57
CA VAL A 341 2.96 0.44 19.68
C VAL A 341 4.18 -0.46 19.84
N CYS A 342 4.56 -0.83 21.07
CA CYS A 342 5.64 -1.80 21.32
C CYS A 342 5.36 -3.16 20.65
N GLU A 343 4.13 -3.65 20.73
CA GLU A 343 3.70 -4.90 20.11
C GLU A 343 3.79 -4.86 18.57
N ARG A 344 3.19 -3.84 17.94
CA ARG A 344 3.25 -3.69 16.47
C ARG A 344 4.69 -3.57 15.97
N GLN A 345 5.55 -2.86 16.70
CA GLN A 345 6.95 -2.65 16.32
C GLN A 345 7.81 -3.92 16.52
N ALA A 346 7.57 -4.70 17.58
CA ALA A 346 8.19 -6.02 17.75
C ALA A 346 7.85 -6.97 16.59
N ALA A 347 6.57 -7.03 16.20
CA ALA A 347 6.11 -7.83 15.07
C ALA A 347 6.67 -7.33 13.72
N LEU A 348 6.76 -6.01 13.51
CA LEU A 348 7.30 -5.40 12.30
C LEU A 348 8.78 -5.74 12.11
N ILE A 349 9.60 -5.52 13.14
CA ILE A 349 11.05 -5.74 13.07
C ILE A 349 11.37 -7.24 12.95
N ALA A 350 10.56 -8.12 13.55
CA ALA A 350 10.66 -9.56 13.30
C ALA A 350 10.48 -9.90 11.81
N ARG A 351 9.44 -9.34 11.16
CA ARG A 351 9.20 -9.53 9.71
C ARG A 351 10.33 -8.99 8.84
N TRP A 352 10.95 -7.87 9.21
CA TRP A 352 12.15 -7.38 8.51
C TRP A 352 13.28 -8.40 8.53
N LEU A 353 13.52 -9.06 9.67
CA LEU A 353 14.53 -10.10 9.76
C LEU A 353 14.16 -11.34 8.93
N HIS A 354 12.89 -11.76 8.91
CA HIS A 354 12.43 -12.93 8.15
C HIS A 354 12.68 -12.88 6.64
N ILE A 355 12.83 -11.67 6.09
CA ILE A 355 13.10 -11.41 4.65
C ILE A 355 14.48 -10.82 4.39
N GLY A 356 15.35 -10.71 5.41
CA GLY A 356 16.72 -10.20 5.23
C GLY A 356 16.78 -8.69 4.96
N PHE A 357 15.79 -7.91 5.41
CA PHE A 357 15.72 -6.46 5.21
C PHE A 357 16.55 -5.70 6.25
N ILE A 358 17.32 -4.71 5.78
CA ILE A 358 18.06 -3.73 6.57
C ILE A 358 17.48 -2.34 6.26
N HIS A 359 16.90 -1.66 7.25
CA HIS A 359 16.36 -0.31 7.09
C HIS A 359 17.47 0.75 6.95
N GLY A 360 18.62 0.55 7.59
CA GLY A 360 19.83 1.38 7.46
C GLY A 360 19.82 2.75 8.15
N VAL A 361 18.66 3.31 8.53
CA VAL A 361 18.51 4.56 9.31
C VAL A 361 17.30 4.48 10.24
N MET A 362 17.37 3.66 11.28
CA MET A 362 16.30 3.57 12.30
C MET A 362 16.42 4.67 13.35
N ASN A 363 16.41 5.93 12.93
CA ASN A 363 16.24 7.07 13.83
C ASN A 363 14.81 7.10 14.41
N THR A 364 14.57 7.80 15.51
CA THR A 364 13.20 7.93 16.06
C THR A 364 12.26 8.75 15.17
N ASP A 365 12.79 9.62 14.31
CA ASP A 365 12.04 10.27 13.22
C ASP A 365 11.63 9.32 12.08
N ASN A 366 12.18 8.11 12.01
CA ASN A 366 11.82 7.08 11.01
C ASN A 366 11.02 5.90 11.62
N MET A 367 10.54 6.03 12.86
CA MET A 367 9.72 5.00 13.51
C MET A 367 8.27 5.44 13.58
N ALA A 368 7.44 4.95 12.64
CA ALA A 368 6.03 5.30 12.55
C ALA A 368 5.20 4.70 13.70
N ILE A 369 4.30 5.49 14.27
CA ILE A 369 3.42 5.07 15.36
C ILE A 369 2.33 4.11 14.88
N SER A 370 1.99 4.12 13.59
CA SER A 370 1.08 3.13 12.98
C SER A 370 1.60 1.69 13.03
N GLY A 371 2.93 1.51 13.10
CA GLY A 371 3.58 0.20 12.90
C GLY A 371 3.93 -0.10 11.43
N GLU A 372 4.03 0.92 10.57
CA GLU A 372 4.44 0.79 9.17
C GLU A 372 5.95 1.07 8.98
N THR A 373 6.58 0.41 8.01
CA THR A 373 7.91 0.76 7.50
C THR A 373 7.85 2.05 6.68
N ILE A 374 8.73 3.02 6.96
CA ILE A 374 8.70 4.36 6.36
C ILE A 374 10.11 4.86 5.99
N ASP A 375 10.20 5.79 5.04
CA ASP A 375 11.45 6.46 4.64
C ASP A 375 12.56 5.48 4.17
N PHE A 376 12.25 4.78 3.06
CA PHE A 376 13.14 3.84 2.34
C PHE A 376 14.32 4.54 1.62
N GLY A 377 15.19 5.20 2.38
CA GLY A 377 16.42 5.80 1.89
C GLY A 377 17.50 4.74 1.61
N PRO A 378 18.51 4.57 2.48
CA PRO A 378 19.58 3.61 2.30
C PRO A 378 19.20 2.23 2.86
N CYS A 379 17.99 1.79 2.50
CA CYS A 379 17.48 0.48 2.85
C CYS A 379 17.85 -0.53 1.76
N ALA A 380 18.03 -1.78 2.19
CA ALA A 380 18.57 -2.83 1.35
C ALA A 380 18.18 -4.21 1.88
N PHE A 381 18.27 -5.21 0.99
CA PHE A 381 18.08 -6.60 1.33
C PHE A 381 19.43 -7.32 1.28
N MET A 382 19.71 -8.22 2.20
CA MET A 382 20.93 -9.02 2.13
C MET A 382 20.86 -10.06 1.03
N ASP A 383 21.98 -10.27 0.34
CA ASP A 383 22.19 -11.43 -0.52
C ASP A 383 22.78 -12.56 0.36
N ALA A 384 24.10 -12.64 0.52
CA ALA A 384 24.75 -13.54 1.48
C ALA A 384 24.45 -13.15 2.94
N TYR A 385 24.15 -14.14 3.79
CA TYR A 385 23.88 -13.92 5.22
C TYR A 385 25.15 -13.55 6.00
N ASP A 386 25.22 -12.31 6.50
CA ASP A 386 26.05 -11.93 7.65
C ASP A 386 25.19 -11.06 8.59
N PRO A 387 25.03 -11.43 9.88
CA PRO A 387 24.26 -10.65 10.85
C PRO A 387 24.77 -9.21 11.06
N ARG A 388 26.02 -8.93 10.69
CA ARG A 388 26.65 -7.60 10.76
C ARG A 388 26.48 -6.78 9.48
N THR A 389 25.70 -7.25 8.50
CA THR A 389 25.49 -6.54 7.23
C THR A 389 24.91 -5.15 7.46
N VAL A 390 25.55 -4.15 6.86
CA VAL A 390 25.19 -2.72 6.85
C VAL A 390 25.31 -2.22 5.43
N PHE A 391 24.31 -1.47 4.95
CA PHE A 391 24.33 -0.86 3.62
C PHE A 391 24.28 0.67 3.64
N SER A 392 24.01 1.30 4.79
CA SER A 392 23.90 2.74 4.87
C SER A 392 25.28 3.40 4.84
N SER A 393 25.56 4.22 3.82
CA SER A 393 26.86 4.87 3.64
C SER A 393 27.25 5.80 4.80
N ILE A 394 26.27 6.24 5.59
CA ILE A 394 26.46 7.07 6.79
C ILE A 394 26.56 6.25 8.09
N ASP A 395 26.27 4.94 8.08
CA ASP A 395 26.35 4.08 9.27
C ASP A 395 27.71 3.37 9.41
N GLN A 396 28.77 4.17 9.56
CA GLN A 396 30.15 3.66 9.68
C GLN A 396 30.37 2.78 10.93
N GLY A 397 29.53 2.93 11.97
CA GLY A 397 29.59 2.15 13.20
C GLY A 397 28.72 0.89 13.20
N GLY A 398 27.93 0.64 12.15
CA GLY A 398 26.97 -0.46 12.08
C GLY A 398 25.87 -0.41 13.14
N ARG A 399 25.46 0.80 13.57
CA ARG A 399 24.37 1.01 14.54
C ARG A 399 23.06 0.37 14.06
N TYR A 400 22.82 0.39 12.75
CA TYR A 400 21.63 -0.12 12.07
C TYR A 400 21.91 -1.38 11.25
N ALA A 401 22.97 -2.13 11.60
CA ALA A 401 23.22 -3.48 11.06
C ALA A 401 22.03 -4.41 11.28
N TYR A 402 21.87 -5.41 10.40
CA TYR A 402 20.76 -6.38 10.43
C TYR A 402 20.41 -6.90 11.83
N ALA A 403 21.39 -7.45 12.56
CA ALA A 403 21.16 -8.02 13.90
C ALA A 403 20.95 -6.98 15.01
N ASN A 404 21.28 -5.70 14.76
CA ASN A 404 21.09 -4.62 15.73
C ASN A 404 19.67 -4.02 15.67
N GLN A 405 18.93 -4.23 14.58
CA GLN A 405 17.58 -3.66 14.39
C GLN A 405 16.60 -3.93 15.56
N PRO A 406 16.53 -5.13 16.18
CA PRO A 406 15.65 -5.39 17.33
C PRO A 406 16.00 -4.54 18.56
N GLY A 407 17.29 -4.45 18.90
CA GLY A 407 17.77 -3.65 20.03
C GLY A 407 17.64 -2.15 19.81
N ILE A 408 17.80 -1.68 18.57
CA ILE A 408 17.49 -0.31 18.18
C ILE A 408 15.98 -0.03 18.26
N GLY A 409 15.13 -0.98 17.88
CA GLY A 409 13.68 -0.91 18.09
C GLY A 409 13.33 -0.68 19.55
N GLN A 410 13.90 -1.48 20.46
CA GLN A 410 13.77 -1.30 21.91
C GLN A 410 14.27 0.08 22.37
N TRP A 411 15.43 0.52 21.88
CA TRP A 411 16.00 1.82 22.24
C TRP A 411 15.10 2.98 21.79
N ASN A 412 14.53 2.92 20.57
CA ASN A 412 13.60 3.93 20.06
C ASN A 412 12.26 3.92 20.83
N LEU A 413 11.74 2.74 21.19
CA LEU A 413 10.53 2.61 22.02
C LEU A 413 10.74 3.13 23.43
N ALA A 414 11.91 2.93 24.05
CA ALA A 414 12.25 3.56 25.32
C ALA A 414 12.19 5.10 25.22
N ARG A 415 12.70 5.68 24.12
CA ARG A 415 12.56 7.12 23.85
C ARG A 415 11.12 7.58 23.52
N LEU A 416 10.19 6.67 23.21
CA LEU A 416 8.76 6.95 23.13
C LEU A 416 8.13 6.94 24.53
N GLY A 417 8.42 5.91 25.33
CA GLY A 417 7.93 5.79 26.71
C GLY A 417 8.26 7.04 27.54
N GLU A 418 9.49 7.56 27.42
CA GLU A 418 9.92 8.83 28.04
C GLU A 418 9.01 10.03 27.71
N THR A 419 8.47 10.11 26.49
CA THR A 419 7.58 11.21 26.09
C THR A 419 6.20 11.12 26.73
N LEU A 420 5.78 9.90 27.10
CA LEU A 420 4.44 9.58 27.60
C LEU A 420 4.36 9.46 29.13
N LEU A 421 5.49 9.50 29.85
CA LEU A 421 5.52 9.39 31.33
C LEU A 421 4.49 10.29 32.05
N PRO A 422 4.33 11.58 31.71
CA PRO A 422 3.34 12.45 32.38
C PRO A 422 1.87 12.10 32.11
N LEU A 423 1.62 11.13 31.22
CA LEU A 423 0.30 10.61 30.90
C LEU A 423 0.04 9.22 31.52
N PHE A 424 1.09 8.51 31.95
CA PHE A 424 0.94 7.18 32.55
C PHE A 424 0.50 7.25 34.01
N ASP A 425 1.11 8.13 34.81
CA ASP A 425 0.73 8.35 36.21
C ASP A 425 1.08 9.80 36.61
N ALA A 426 0.45 10.29 37.68
CA ALA A 426 0.79 11.60 38.25
C ALA A 426 2.06 11.52 39.12
N ASP A 427 2.39 10.33 39.65
CA ASP A 427 3.66 10.06 40.30
C ASP A 427 4.74 9.66 39.27
N ALA A 428 5.87 10.37 39.29
CA ALA A 428 6.92 10.20 38.28
C ALA A 428 7.71 8.89 38.44
N GLU A 429 7.88 8.38 39.66
CA GLU A 429 8.59 7.13 39.90
C GLU A 429 7.74 5.95 39.40
N ARG A 430 6.45 5.95 39.76
CA ARG A 430 5.45 4.99 39.29
C ARG A 430 5.26 5.00 37.77
N ALA A 431 5.23 6.18 37.14
CA ALA A 431 5.17 6.28 35.68
C ALA A 431 6.40 5.61 35.00
N VAL A 432 7.59 5.77 35.58
CA VAL A 432 8.83 5.12 35.11
C VAL A 432 8.80 3.60 35.34
N GLU A 433 8.29 3.13 36.48
CA GLU A 433 8.09 1.70 36.74
C GLU A 433 7.18 1.05 35.69
N LEU A 434 6.02 1.66 35.41
CA LEU A 434 5.08 1.20 34.38
C LEU A 434 5.72 1.14 32.99
N ALA A 435 6.44 2.19 32.59
CA ALA A 435 7.15 2.23 31.31
C ALA A 435 8.25 1.16 31.21
N ASN A 436 8.94 0.87 32.32
CA ASN A 436 9.99 -0.14 32.39
C ASN A 436 9.44 -1.56 32.23
N VAL A 437 8.27 -1.87 32.80
CA VAL A 437 7.61 -3.17 32.60
C VAL A 437 7.30 -3.41 31.12
N VAL A 438 6.72 -2.41 30.44
CA VAL A 438 6.36 -2.54 29.01
C VAL A 438 7.60 -2.70 28.12
N ILE A 439 8.69 -1.96 28.37
CA ILE A 439 9.90 -2.06 27.54
C ILE A 439 10.74 -3.31 27.81
N GLN A 440 10.62 -3.93 28.99
CA GLN A 440 11.21 -5.25 29.26
C GLN A 440 10.48 -6.33 28.45
N GLN A 441 9.14 -6.31 28.45
CA GLN A 441 8.32 -7.26 27.68
C GLN A 441 8.54 -7.19 26.16
N TYR A 442 8.99 -6.06 25.61
CA TYR A 442 9.31 -5.94 24.18
C TYR A 442 10.30 -7.03 23.71
N GLY A 443 11.31 -7.37 24.53
CA GLY A 443 12.31 -8.37 24.16
C GLY A 443 11.68 -9.77 23.96
N GLU A 444 10.77 -10.14 24.86
CA GLU A 444 10.03 -11.41 24.81
C GLU A 444 9.06 -11.42 23.62
N ARG A 445 8.28 -10.35 23.42
CA ARG A 445 7.35 -10.18 22.29
C ARG A 445 8.08 -10.31 20.95
N PHE A 446 9.22 -9.64 20.80
CA PHE A 446 10.05 -9.74 19.59
C PHE A 446 10.54 -11.19 19.37
N GLN A 447 11.04 -11.87 20.41
CA GLN A 447 11.50 -13.27 20.28
C GLN A 447 10.37 -14.22 19.91
N ILE A 448 9.16 -14.03 20.44
CA ILE A 448 7.97 -14.81 20.07
C ILE A 448 7.65 -14.66 18.58
N HIS A 449 7.58 -13.42 18.07
CA HIS A 449 7.32 -13.15 16.65
C HIS A 449 8.45 -13.66 15.74
N TRP A 450 9.70 -13.42 16.12
CA TRP A 450 10.85 -13.84 15.34
C TRP A 450 10.94 -15.36 15.25
N LEU A 451 10.89 -16.07 16.38
CA LEU A 451 11.00 -17.53 16.41
C LEU A 451 9.81 -18.21 15.72
N ARG A 452 8.60 -17.64 15.82
CA ARG A 452 7.43 -18.09 15.07
C ARG A 452 7.67 -18.05 13.56
N GLY A 453 8.03 -16.90 13.01
CA GLY A 453 8.26 -16.80 11.57
C GLY A 453 9.43 -17.65 11.11
N MET A 454 10.49 -17.79 11.91
CA MET A 454 11.61 -18.68 11.58
C MET A 454 11.19 -20.16 11.53
N ARG A 455 10.33 -20.63 12.45
CA ARG A 455 9.72 -21.98 12.38
C ARG A 455 8.90 -22.16 11.10
N GLU A 456 8.05 -21.20 10.77
CA GLU A 456 7.23 -21.21 9.54
C GLU A 456 8.14 -21.30 8.29
N LYS A 457 9.24 -20.54 8.23
CA LYS A 457 10.25 -20.58 7.15
C LYS A 457 10.96 -21.92 7.00
N ILE A 458 11.14 -22.68 8.08
CA ILE A 458 11.69 -24.05 8.03
C ILE A 458 10.60 -25.14 8.06
N GLY A 459 9.33 -24.78 7.87
CA GLY A 459 8.23 -25.73 7.69
C GLY A 459 7.71 -26.40 8.96
N LEU A 460 8.05 -25.87 10.14
CA LEU A 460 7.58 -26.36 11.43
C LEU A 460 6.22 -25.76 11.81
N THR A 461 5.31 -26.61 12.28
CA THR A 461 3.95 -26.23 12.72
C THR A 461 3.73 -26.34 14.22
N THR A 462 4.49 -27.19 14.92
CA THR A 462 4.47 -27.29 16.38
C THR A 462 5.60 -26.47 17.01
N VAL A 463 5.62 -26.39 18.34
CA VAL A 463 6.69 -25.73 19.11
C VAL A 463 7.37 -26.77 19.98
N GLU A 464 8.69 -26.89 19.85
CA GLU A 464 9.56 -27.68 20.72
C GLU A 464 10.75 -26.85 21.20
N ASP A 465 11.29 -27.16 22.39
CA ASP A 465 12.40 -26.42 22.99
C ASP A 465 13.65 -26.36 22.10
N GLY A 466 13.91 -27.42 21.33
CA GLY A 466 15.06 -27.51 20.41
C GLY A 466 14.93 -26.72 19.10
N ASP A 467 13.78 -26.08 18.84
CA ASP A 467 13.55 -25.35 17.58
C ASP A 467 14.50 -24.15 17.44
N LEU A 468 14.81 -23.47 18.54
CA LEU A 468 15.73 -22.32 18.56
C LEU A 468 17.15 -22.73 18.14
N ASP A 469 17.67 -23.83 18.71
CA ASP A 469 19.01 -24.34 18.40
C ASP A 469 19.10 -24.85 16.96
N LEU A 470 18.03 -25.47 16.45
CA LEU A 470 17.94 -25.87 15.04
C LEU A 470 18.01 -24.66 14.10
N ILE A 471 17.28 -23.59 14.41
CA ILE A 471 17.27 -22.35 13.62
C ILE A 471 18.61 -21.62 13.72
N GLN A 472 19.18 -21.48 14.92
CA GLN A 472 20.47 -20.82 15.12
C GLN A 472 21.62 -21.57 14.43
N SER A 473 21.63 -22.91 14.49
CA SER A 473 22.65 -23.70 13.79
C SER A 473 22.53 -23.63 12.26
N LEU A 474 21.33 -23.45 11.69
CA LEU A 474 21.19 -23.12 10.26
C LEU A 474 21.86 -21.77 9.93
N LEU A 475 21.50 -20.73 10.69
CA LEU A 475 22.01 -19.36 10.45
C LEU A 475 23.53 -19.27 10.64
N ALA A 476 24.09 -19.96 11.63
CA ALA A 476 25.55 -20.04 11.83
C ALA A 476 26.27 -20.71 10.64
N THR A 477 25.68 -21.76 10.08
CA THR A 477 26.20 -22.43 8.86
C THR A 477 26.06 -21.51 7.64
N MET A 478 24.92 -20.85 7.45
CA MET A 478 24.72 -19.85 6.39
C MET A 478 25.74 -18.71 6.47
N GLN A 479 26.07 -18.24 7.68
CA GLN A 479 27.06 -17.18 7.89
C GLN A 479 28.46 -17.65 7.52
N THR A 480 28.88 -18.79 8.05
CA THR A 480 30.22 -19.37 7.84
C THR A 480 30.46 -19.68 6.37
N GLN A 481 29.44 -20.20 5.69
CA GLN A 481 29.52 -20.58 4.28
C GLN A 481 29.05 -19.49 3.31
N GLN A 482 28.61 -18.33 3.80
CA GLN A 482 28.16 -17.18 3.00
C GLN A 482 27.01 -17.53 2.03
N ALA A 483 26.03 -18.30 2.51
CA ALA A 483 24.87 -18.69 1.72
C ALA A 483 23.93 -17.51 1.46
N ASP A 484 23.31 -17.46 0.27
CA ASP A 484 22.26 -16.48 -0.03
C ASP A 484 21.04 -16.71 0.88
N PHE A 485 20.66 -15.67 1.62
CA PHE A 485 19.65 -15.77 2.66
C PHE A 485 18.29 -16.21 2.10
N THR A 486 17.82 -15.54 1.06
CA THR A 486 16.53 -15.79 0.43
C THR A 486 16.49 -17.17 -0.23
N LEU A 487 17.49 -17.50 -1.05
CA LEU A 487 17.52 -18.75 -1.79
C LEU A 487 17.73 -19.98 -0.90
N ALA A 488 18.48 -19.86 0.20
CA ALA A 488 18.61 -20.96 1.16
C ALA A 488 17.24 -21.37 1.72
N PHE A 489 16.43 -20.42 2.19
CA PHE A 489 15.08 -20.70 2.67
C PHE A 489 14.12 -21.11 1.54
N ARG A 490 14.19 -20.47 0.36
CA ARG A 490 13.34 -20.85 -0.78
C ARG A 490 13.57 -22.32 -1.16
N ARG A 491 14.82 -22.72 -1.38
CA ARG A 491 15.19 -24.08 -1.83
C ARG A 491 15.03 -25.13 -0.73
N LEU A 492 15.14 -24.76 0.55
CA LEU A 492 14.82 -25.66 1.68
C LEU A 492 13.38 -26.20 1.59
N SER A 493 12.44 -25.41 1.05
CA SER A 493 11.04 -25.81 0.84
C SER A 493 10.87 -27.09 0.02
N ASP A 494 11.84 -27.43 -0.83
CA ASP A 494 11.84 -28.61 -1.68
C ASP A 494 12.78 -29.72 -1.18
N ALA A 495 13.61 -29.46 -0.17
CA ALA A 495 14.56 -30.42 0.40
C ALA A 495 13.93 -31.41 1.41
N GLY A 496 12.62 -31.28 1.70
CA GLY A 496 11.90 -32.11 2.67
C GLY A 496 11.67 -33.57 2.27
N GLY A 497 11.78 -33.90 0.99
CA GLY A 497 11.45 -35.22 0.43
C GLY A 497 12.47 -35.76 -0.57
N SER A 498 12.06 -36.76 -1.34
CA SER A 498 12.89 -37.43 -2.34
C SER A 498 12.87 -36.70 -3.70
N GLY A 499 14.01 -36.11 -4.08
CA GLY A 499 14.21 -35.49 -5.39
C GLY A 499 15.40 -34.53 -5.39
N ASP A 500 15.54 -33.74 -6.46
CA ASP A 500 16.67 -32.82 -6.65
C ASP A 500 16.66 -31.61 -5.69
N GLY A 501 15.59 -31.41 -4.91
CA GLY A 501 15.45 -30.31 -3.96
C GLY A 501 16.54 -30.28 -2.88
N GLU A 502 17.05 -31.44 -2.45
CA GLU A 502 18.24 -31.49 -1.59
C GLU A 502 19.47 -30.91 -2.30
N ALA A 503 19.75 -31.32 -3.54
CA ALA A 503 20.91 -30.82 -4.28
C ALA A 503 20.82 -29.30 -4.53
N LEU A 504 19.62 -28.79 -4.83
CA LEU A 504 19.37 -27.36 -4.98
C LEU A 504 19.58 -26.58 -3.67
N PHE A 505 19.08 -27.09 -2.53
CA PHE A 505 19.34 -26.48 -1.22
C PHE A 505 20.84 -26.51 -0.89
N LEU A 506 21.51 -27.66 -1.01
CA LEU A 506 22.93 -27.79 -0.71
C LEU A 506 23.81 -26.90 -1.63
N SER A 507 23.37 -26.60 -2.85
CA SER A 507 24.08 -25.69 -3.77
C SER A 507 24.08 -24.22 -3.36
N THR A 508 23.30 -23.79 -2.36
CA THR A 508 23.42 -22.41 -1.82
C THR A 508 24.62 -22.23 -0.89
N PHE A 509 25.32 -23.32 -0.57
CA PHE A 509 26.41 -23.38 0.40
C PHE A 509 27.74 -23.68 -0.29
N ARG A 510 28.85 -23.09 0.21
CA ARG A 510 30.20 -23.28 -0.34
C ARG A 510 30.77 -24.68 -0.11
N GLU A 511 30.38 -25.31 1.00
CA GLU A 511 30.79 -26.64 1.44
C GLU A 511 29.52 -27.48 1.70
N PRO A 512 28.87 -28.00 0.63
CA PRO A 512 27.60 -28.72 0.68
C PRO A 512 27.50 -29.79 1.78
N ASP A 513 28.56 -30.59 1.97
CA ASP A 513 28.54 -31.70 2.91
C ASP A 513 28.46 -31.23 4.38
N GLY A 514 28.94 -30.02 4.70
CA GLY A 514 28.87 -29.42 6.03
C GLY A 514 27.44 -29.08 6.51
N VAL A 515 26.44 -29.15 5.63
CA VAL A 515 25.03 -28.87 5.95
C VAL A 515 24.20 -30.14 6.10
N ARG A 516 24.70 -31.30 5.65
CA ARG A 516 23.96 -32.57 5.60
C ARG A 516 23.51 -33.04 6.99
N GLU A 517 24.34 -32.85 8.01
CA GLU A 517 23.99 -33.17 9.40
C GLU A 517 22.81 -32.33 9.90
N TRP A 518 22.84 -31.02 9.62
CA TRP A 518 21.72 -30.12 9.95
C TRP A 518 20.44 -30.54 9.22
N LEU A 519 20.53 -30.91 7.94
CA LEU A 519 19.40 -31.35 7.14
C LEU A 519 18.79 -32.66 7.69
N GLY A 520 19.61 -33.56 8.21
CA GLY A 520 19.16 -34.75 8.95
C GLY A 520 18.37 -34.38 10.20
N ARG A 521 18.96 -33.56 11.10
CA ARG A 521 18.29 -33.10 12.32
C ARG A 521 16.97 -32.35 12.04
N TRP A 522 16.93 -31.58 10.96
CA TRP A 522 15.72 -30.91 10.50
C TRP A 522 14.65 -31.91 10.05
N ARG A 523 14.99 -32.89 9.19
CA ARG A 523 14.06 -33.96 8.76
C ARG A 523 13.53 -34.77 9.95
N ASP A 524 14.38 -35.13 10.90
CA ASP A 524 13.95 -35.83 12.12
C ASP A 524 12.95 -34.99 12.93
N ARG A 525 13.18 -33.68 13.05
CA ARG A 525 12.24 -32.74 13.68
C ARG A 525 10.93 -32.61 12.88
N LEU A 526 10.96 -32.67 11.55
CA LEU A 526 9.75 -32.67 10.71
C LEU A 526 8.86 -33.91 10.94
N THR A 527 9.41 -35.06 11.34
CA THR A 527 8.60 -36.27 11.60
C THR A 527 7.72 -36.16 12.84
N ARG A 528 7.99 -35.19 13.73
CA ARG A 528 7.20 -34.92 14.95
C ARG A 528 6.04 -33.95 14.72
N ASP A 529 5.97 -33.31 13.56
CA ASP A 529 4.82 -32.51 13.16
C ASP A 529 3.73 -33.40 12.55
N GLU A 530 2.74 -33.76 13.38
CA GLU A 530 1.60 -34.57 12.98
C GLU A 530 0.72 -33.88 11.90
N GLY A 531 0.09 -34.68 11.04
CA GLY A 531 -1.04 -34.25 10.21
C GLY A 531 -0.72 -33.43 8.94
N ARG A 532 0.55 -33.15 8.61
CA ARG A 532 0.91 -32.42 7.39
C ARG A 532 1.66 -33.30 6.38
N THR A 533 1.14 -33.36 5.14
CA THR A 533 1.82 -34.00 4.01
C THR A 533 3.07 -33.21 3.60
N GLU A 534 4.05 -33.88 2.97
CA GLU A 534 5.25 -33.22 2.44
C GLU A 534 4.89 -32.07 1.49
N ASP A 535 3.93 -32.28 0.59
CA ASP A 535 3.49 -31.27 -0.37
C ASP A 535 2.75 -30.08 0.29
N GLY A 536 1.96 -30.34 1.33
CA GLY A 536 1.38 -29.30 2.18
C GLY A 536 2.44 -28.49 2.94
N ARG A 537 3.55 -29.13 3.35
CA ARG A 537 4.70 -28.46 3.96
C ARG A 537 5.47 -27.61 2.93
N ARG A 538 5.78 -28.14 1.75
CA ARG A 538 6.37 -27.41 0.62
C ARG A 538 5.55 -26.15 0.30
N THR A 539 4.24 -26.31 0.14
CA THR A 539 3.31 -25.21 -0.17
C THR A 539 3.33 -24.14 0.93
N ALA A 540 3.23 -24.54 2.21
CA ALA A 540 3.28 -23.60 3.33
C ALA A 540 4.62 -22.86 3.43
N MET A 541 5.75 -23.54 3.21
CA MET A 541 7.08 -22.92 3.21
C MET A 541 7.25 -21.94 2.04
N ARG A 542 6.82 -22.31 0.83
CA ARG A 542 6.86 -21.42 -0.36
C ARG A 542 6.01 -20.16 -0.19
N ALA A 543 4.94 -20.21 0.60
CA ALA A 543 4.10 -19.05 0.93
C ALA A 543 4.73 -18.06 1.93
N VAL A 544 5.82 -18.44 2.62
CA VAL A 544 6.56 -17.55 3.56
C VAL A 544 8.04 -17.36 3.18
N ASN A 545 8.55 -18.14 2.23
CA ASN A 545 9.89 -18.03 1.66
C ASN A 545 9.79 -17.48 0.23
N PRO A 546 10.04 -16.18 0.01
CA PRO A 546 9.90 -15.58 -1.31
C PRO A 546 10.94 -16.17 -2.28
N ALA A 547 10.55 -16.31 -3.54
CA ALA A 547 11.47 -16.53 -4.65
C ALA A 547 12.19 -15.23 -5.05
N PHE A 548 11.51 -14.09 -4.91
CA PHE A 548 11.99 -12.78 -5.33
C PHE A 548 12.00 -11.78 -4.16
N ILE A 549 13.13 -11.08 -4.04
CA ILE A 549 13.30 -9.89 -3.19
C ILE A 549 13.80 -8.75 -4.09
N PRO A 550 13.62 -7.46 -3.72
CA PRO A 550 14.12 -6.34 -4.51
C PRO A 550 15.65 -6.23 -4.32
N ARG A 551 16.40 -7.14 -4.97
CA ARG A 551 17.86 -7.25 -4.85
C ARG A 551 18.51 -5.92 -5.24
N ASN A 552 19.47 -5.48 -4.42
CA ASN A 552 20.02 -4.11 -4.52
C ASN A 552 20.58 -3.81 -5.91
N HIS A 553 21.26 -4.78 -6.53
CA HIS A 553 21.82 -4.65 -7.87
C HIS A 553 20.76 -4.52 -8.99
N ARG A 554 19.59 -5.15 -8.84
CA ARG A 554 18.46 -5.01 -9.77
C ARG A 554 17.81 -3.63 -9.64
N ILE A 555 17.71 -3.10 -8.42
CA ILE A 555 17.25 -1.71 -8.20
C ILE A 555 18.24 -0.73 -8.85
N GLU A 556 19.55 -0.86 -8.63
CA GLU A 556 20.53 0.04 -9.24
C GLU A 556 20.57 -0.07 -10.77
N GLN A 557 20.42 -1.27 -11.35
CA GLN A 557 20.26 -1.45 -12.80
C GLN A 557 19.04 -0.69 -13.34
N ALA A 558 17.88 -0.76 -12.67
CA ALA A 558 16.68 -0.02 -13.05
C ALA A 558 16.82 1.50 -12.86
N ILE A 559 17.53 1.95 -11.82
CA ILE A 559 17.82 3.37 -11.57
C ILE A 559 18.74 3.92 -12.66
N ASN A 560 19.82 3.22 -12.99
CA ASN A 560 20.80 3.69 -13.97
C ASN A 560 20.17 3.82 -15.35
N ALA A 561 19.42 2.81 -15.82
CA ALA A 561 18.68 2.88 -17.09
C ALA A 561 17.71 4.08 -17.14
N ALA A 562 16.99 4.35 -16.04
CA ALA A 562 16.05 5.45 -15.96
C ALA A 562 16.71 6.84 -15.84
N VAL A 563 17.91 6.93 -15.25
CA VAL A 563 18.65 8.19 -15.03
C VAL A 563 19.54 8.55 -16.22
N GLU A 564 20.19 7.58 -16.85
CA GLU A 564 21.12 7.78 -17.96
C GLU A 564 20.39 7.83 -19.32
N ASP A 565 19.50 6.87 -19.58
CA ASP A 565 18.84 6.69 -20.88
C ASP A 565 17.35 7.09 -20.88
N GLY A 566 16.75 7.31 -19.71
CA GLY A 566 15.31 7.52 -19.56
C GLY A 566 14.47 6.25 -19.76
N ASP A 567 15.09 5.06 -19.69
CA ASP A 567 14.40 3.78 -19.86
C ASP A 567 13.85 3.25 -18.51
N PHE A 568 12.52 3.18 -18.43
CA PHE A 568 11.79 2.63 -17.28
C PHE A 568 11.43 1.15 -17.44
N SER A 569 11.87 0.46 -18.51
CA SER A 569 11.54 -0.95 -18.78
C SER A 569 11.97 -1.88 -17.63
N LEU A 570 13.18 -1.69 -17.10
CA LEU A 570 13.70 -2.48 -15.97
C LEU A 570 12.98 -2.18 -14.66
N PHE A 571 12.54 -0.93 -14.45
CA PHE A 571 11.71 -0.54 -13.31
C PHE A 571 10.35 -1.24 -13.35
N GLU A 572 9.67 -1.22 -14.51
CA GLU A 572 8.38 -1.87 -14.69
C GLU A 572 8.48 -3.40 -14.58
N ALA A 573 9.51 -4.02 -15.17
CA ALA A 573 9.76 -5.45 -15.04
C ALA A 573 10.01 -5.85 -13.57
N LEU A 574 10.77 -5.06 -12.83
CA LEU A 574 11.05 -5.32 -11.41
C LEU A 574 9.78 -5.18 -10.56
N LEU A 575 8.91 -4.20 -10.81
CA LEU A 575 7.60 -4.09 -10.16
C LEU A 575 6.69 -5.29 -10.47
N ALA A 576 6.64 -5.73 -11.74
CA ALA A 576 5.82 -6.87 -12.14
C ALA A 576 6.21 -8.17 -11.42
N VAL A 577 7.51 -8.44 -11.29
CA VAL A 577 8.04 -9.59 -10.55
C VAL A 577 7.71 -9.50 -9.05
N LEU A 578 8.00 -8.34 -8.45
CA LEU A 578 7.87 -8.13 -7.00
C LEU A 578 6.43 -8.01 -6.52
N ALA A 579 5.46 -7.84 -7.41
CA ALA A 579 4.04 -7.92 -7.08
C ALA A 579 3.61 -9.35 -6.66
N LYS A 580 4.41 -10.38 -6.97
CA LYS A 580 4.14 -11.80 -6.65
C LYS A 580 5.41 -12.51 -6.13
N PRO A 581 5.99 -12.07 -5.01
CA PRO A 581 7.35 -12.46 -4.63
C PRO A 581 7.46 -13.93 -4.18
N TYR A 582 6.35 -14.59 -3.85
CA TYR A 582 6.28 -15.99 -3.42
C TYR A 582 5.99 -16.98 -4.55
N ASP A 583 5.46 -16.52 -5.68
CA ASP A 583 5.12 -17.35 -6.83
C ASP A 583 6.39 -17.75 -7.60
N ASP A 584 6.42 -18.98 -8.14
CA ASP A 584 7.45 -19.33 -9.13
C ASP A 584 7.14 -18.63 -10.46
N GLN A 585 8.08 -17.84 -10.97
CA GLN A 585 7.93 -17.09 -12.22
C GLN A 585 9.08 -17.45 -13.18
N PRO A 586 8.97 -18.52 -13.99
CA PRO A 586 10.07 -19.04 -14.80
C PRO A 586 10.65 -18.02 -15.79
N ASP A 587 9.80 -17.21 -16.43
CA ASP A 587 10.20 -16.17 -17.38
C ASP A 587 11.05 -15.05 -16.71
N PHE A 588 10.99 -14.96 -15.38
CA PHE A 588 11.72 -13.99 -14.57
C PHE A 588 12.81 -14.63 -13.69
N ALA A 589 13.17 -15.90 -13.90
CA ALA A 589 14.14 -16.62 -13.05
C ALA A 589 15.46 -15.87 -12.82
N ALA A 590 15.94 -15.07 -13.79
CA ALA A 590 17.14 -14.25 -13.65
C ALA A 590 17.06 -13.18 -12.54
N TYR A 591 15.86 -12.78 -12.10
CA TYR A 591 15.66 -11.87 -10.96
C TYR A 591 15.84 -12.57 -9.60
N MET A 592 15.82 -13.91 -9.55
CA MET A 592 16.13 -14.68 -8.34
C MET A 592 17.63 -14.66 -8.01
N GLU A 593 18.50 -14.52 -9.01
CA GLU A 593 19.93 -14.71 -8.87
C GLU A 593 20.62 -13.61 -8.04
N PRO A 594 21.58 -13.97 -7.16
CA PRO A 594 22.37 -13.00 -6.41
C PRO A 594 23.32 -12.21 -7.34
N PRO A 595 23.80 -11.02 -6.92
CA PRO A 595 24.75 -10.24 -7.72
C PRO A 595 26.05 -10.99 -7.95
N LYS A 596 26.58 -10.90 -9.18
CA LYS A 596 28.00 -11.21 -9.44
C LYS A 596 28.91 -10.29 -8.61
N PRO A 597 30.19 -10.65 -8.37
CA PRO A 597 31.12 -9.83 -7.60
C PRO A 597 31.18 -8.35 -8.01
N GLU A 598 31.12 -8.07 -9.31
CA GLU A 598 31.12 -6.73 -9.93
C GLU A 598 29.77 -6.00 -9.88
N GLU A 599 28.66 -6.72 -9.66
CA GLU A 599 27.30 -6.16 -9.52
C GLU A 599 26.95 -5.83 -8.04
N ARG A 600 27.85 -6.11 -7.10
CA ARG A 600 27.59 -5.97 -5.65
C ARG A 600 27.47 -4.51 -5.22
N VAL A 601 26.25 -4.12 -4.86
CA VAL A 601 25.96 -2.85 -4.17
C VAL A 601 26.44 -2.93 -2.72
N LEU A 602 27.59 -2.32 -2.42
CA LEU A 602 28.17 -2.31 -1.06
C LEU A 602 27.59 -1.21 -0.16
N GLN A 603 27.05 -0.15 -0.75
CA GLN A 603 26.46 0.99 -0.04
C GLN A 603 25.23 1.52 -0.78
N THR A 604 24.32 2.10 -0.01
CA THR A 604 23.08 2.75 -0.45
C THR A 604 22.97 4.10 0.25
N PHE A 605 22.18 5.02 -0.32
CA PHE A 605 22.22 6.44 0.03
C PHE A 605 20.82 7.00 0.29
N CYS A 606 20.72 7.96 1.22
CA CYS A 606 19.45 8.64 1.56
C CYS A 606 18.89 9.55 0.43
N GLY A 607 19.66 9.77 -0.64
CA GLY A 607 19.31 10.69 -1.73
C GLY A 607 19.03 12.12 -1.26
N THR A 608 19.64 12.55 -0.16
CA THR A 608 19.43 13.85 0.51
C THR A 608 20.36 14.91 -0.01
#